data_AF-A0A3D5WDU1-F1
#
_entry.id   AF-A0A3D5WDU1-F1
#
_cell.length_a   1.000
_cell.length_b   1.000
_cell.length_c   1.000
_cell.angle_alpha   90.00
_cell.angle_beta   90.00
_cell.angle_gamma   90.00
#
_symmetry.space_group_name_H-M   'P 1'
#
loop_
_entity.id
_entity.type
_entity.pdbx_description
1 polymer ?
#
loop_
_entity_poly.entity_id
_entity_poly.type
_entity_poly.pdbx_seq_one_letter_code
_entity_poly.pdbx_strand_id
1 'polypeptide(L)'
;EALDWKEFYVKKKEIEKATWPKMDFDYYLHYQHEKGLEKDCKLCHHIYDEKEKKLVYKKGTESSCRDCHREKDEESRRSFQKVAHADCINCHMERSKEGKKTGPYSCEGCHIEQKQRTARELAVVPRPGRGQPDRVLISIKDSRMKEVPFDHKGHEAQSLTCRNCHHEKLIACKECHTKNGSPEGGMVNLAKAYHEPLSERSCVGCHTSYKLKPSCAGCHHLLKSGVTEASCLPCHSGSFKEVGVASKLGNPKELLPANMSGDITIKIMEKDYMPAKFPHLRIIKKLTEISKSSKLAKQFHSDQKTICSSCHHKSPLGAKKEVPLCSTCHSLNMESRKTDTPGLLGAYHRLCLGCHKEMGIKPVDCTGCHAGKTGLKTGMRKQ
;
A
#
# COMPACT_ATOMS: atom_id res chain seq x y z
N GLU A 1 56.10 32.97 30.73
CA GLU A 1 54.85 32.97 29.94
C GLU A 1 53.96 31.86 30.48
N ALA A 2 52.87 32.22 31.15
CA ALA A 2 51.89 31.25 31.63
C ALA A 2 50.84 31.06 30.53
N LEU A 3 50.76 29.85 29.98
CA LEU A 3 49.73 29.48 29.01
C LEU A 3 48.34 29.63 29.64
N ASP A 4 47.52 30.48 29.06
CA ASP A 4 46.13 30.69 29.47
C ASP A 4 45.30 29.47 29.06
N TRP A 5 45.03 28.61 30.04
CA TRP A 5 44.22 27.40 29.90
C TRP A 5 42.78 27.69 29.43
N LYS A 6 42.32 28.96 29.45
CA LYS A 6 40.99 29.34 28.95
C LYS A 6 40.88 29.37 27.43
N GLU A 7 41.97 29.35 26.67
CA GLU A 7 41.91 29.24 25.20
C GLU A 7 41.54 27.82 24.72
N PHE A 8 41.57 26.82 25.61
CA PHE A 8 41.13 25.44 25.32
C PHE A 8 39.64 25.20 25.60
N TYR A 9 38.82 26.26 25.69
CA TYR A 9 37.37 26.09 25.63
C TYR A 9 36.96 25.66 24.23
N VAL A 10 36.90 24.35 24.01
CA VAL A 10 36.14 23.75 22.90
C VAL A 10 34.73 24.32 23.00
N LYS A 11 34.38 25.26 22.11
CA LYS A 11 33.00 25.70 21.91
C LYS A 11 32.16 24.43 21.88
N LYS A 12 31.22 24.28 22.80
CA LYS A 12 30.18 23.24 22.76
C LYS A 12 29.51 23.36 21.40
N LYS A 13 30.02 22.63 20.42
CA LYS A 13 29.36 22.48 19.14
C LYS A 13 28.10 21.71 19.49
N GLU A 14 26.94 22.33 19.27
CA GLU A 14 25.69 21.58 19.30
C GLU A 14 25.89 20.41 18.33
N ILE A 15 26.03 19.21 18.90
CA ILE A 15 26.07 17.99 18.11
C ILE A 15 24.64 17.88 17.63
N GLU A 16 24.41 18.24 16.36
CA GLU A 16 23.18 17.85 15.67
C GLU A 16 22.97 16.37 15.96
N LYS A 17 21.89 16.04 16.66
CA LYS A 17 21.54 14.64 16.91
C LYS A 17 21.34 14.01 15.54
N ALA A 18 22.32 13.24 15.09
CA ALA A 18 22.21 12.47 13.87
C ALA A 18 20.93 11.63 13.94
N THR A 19 19.97 11.95 13.09
CA THR A 19 18.72 11.19 12.98
C THR A 19 19.02 9.96 12.14
N TRP A 20 19.22 8.83 12.81
CA TRP A 20 19.49 7.56 12.16
C TRP A 20 18.21 6.97 11.55
N PRO A 21 18.21 6.55 10.27
CA PRO A 21 17.15 5.73 9.71
C PRO A 21 16.87 4.51 10.57
N LYS A 22 15.60 4.09 10.64
CA LYS A 22 15.26 2.84 11.35
C LYS A 22 15.83 1.66 10.58
N MET A 23 16.52 0.77 11.28
CA MET A 23 16.84 -0.55 10.76
C MET A 23 15.55 -1.38 10.78
N ASP A 24 15.17 -1.90 9.61
CA ASP A 24 14.08 -2.86 9.46
C ASP A 24 14.62 -4.25 9.11
N PHE A 25 14.14 -5.27 9.82
CA PHE A 25 14.48 -6.67 9.61
C PHE A 25 13.35 -7.37 8.84
N ASP A 26 13.42 -7.26 7.51
CA ASP A 26 12.45 -7.86 6.58
C ASP A 26 12.67 -9.36 6.37
N TYR A 27 11.75 -10.02 5.65
CA TYR A 27 11.88 -11.43 5.32
C TYR A 27 13.15 -11.79 4.57
N TYR A 28 13.69 -10.88 3.75
CA TYR A 28 14.93 -11.12 3.03
C TYR A 28 16.12 -11.19 3.98
N LEU A 29 16.28 -10.20 4.86
CA LEU A 29 17.36 -10.18 5.85
C LEU A 29 17.22 -11.32 6.85
N HIS A 30 16.00 -11.63 7.28
CA HIS A 30 15.72 -12.80 8.11
C HIS A 30 16.18 -14.09 7.42
N TYR A 31 15.84 -14.28 6.14
CA TYR A 31 16.25 -15.45 5.39
C TYR A 31 17.78 -15.54 5.19
N GLN A 32 18.48 -14.41 5.02
CA GLN A 32 19.95 -14.42 4.97
C GLN A 32 20.56 -14.91 6.29
N HIS A 33 19.98 -14.55 7.44
CA HIS A 33 20.42 -15.04 8.76
C HIS A 33 20.10 -16.52 8.92
N GLU A 34 18.87 -16.93 8.59
CA GLU A 34 18.46 -18.33 8.61
C GLU A 34 19.44 -19.20 7.80
N LYS A 35 19.83 -18.75 6.59
CA LYS A 35 20.80 -19.46 5.75
C LYS A 35 22.21 -19.44 6.35
N GLY A 36 22.67 -18.29 6.86
CA GLY A 36 24.01 -18.13 7.40
C GLY A 36 24.24 -18.84 8.75
N LEU A 37 23.15 -19.17 9.45
CA LEU A 37 23.12 -19.83 10.75
C LEU A 37 22.51 -21.23 10.69
N GLU A 38 22.45 -21.83 9.49
CA GLU A 38 22.00 -23.21 9.29
C GLU A 38 20.61 -23.52 9.90
N LYS A 39 19.72 -22.53 9.87
CA LYS A 39 18.34 -22.59 10.40
C LYS A 39 18.25 -22.81 11.92
N ASP A 40 19.30 -22.47 12.66
CA ASP A 40 19.29 -22.64 14.11
C ASP A 40 18.57 -21.49 14.82
N CYS A 41 17.23 -21.56 14.88
CA CYS A 41 16.37 -20.53 15.47
C CYS A 41 16.71 -20.22 16.94
N LYS A 42 17.27 -21.19 17.67
CA LYS A 42 17.56 -21.07 19.12
C LYS A 42 18.69 -20.08 19.42
N LEU A 43 19.47 -19.69 18.40
CA LEU A 43 20.52 -18.69 18.53
C LEU A 43 19.97 -17.28 18.77
N CYS A 44 18.70 -17.03 18.42
CA CYS A 44 18.10 -15.69 18.53
C CYS A 44 16.76 -15.71 19.25
N HIS A 45 15.90 -16.69 18.99
CA HIS A 45 14.55 -16.74 19.55
C HIS A 45 14.51 -17.43 20.90
N HIS A 46 13.88 -16.77 21.86
CA HIS A 46 13.66 -17.29 23.20
C HIS A 46 12.26 -16.91 23.71
N ILE A 47 11.79 -17.65 24.71
CA ILE A 47 10.63 -17.33 25.53
C ILE A 47 10.99 -17.58 26.99
N TYR A 48 10.38 -16.82 27.90
CA TYR A 48 10.52 -17.08 29.33
C TYR A 48 9.65 -18.28 29.72
N ASP A 49 10.27 -19.30 30.33
CA ASP A 49 9.56 -20.43 30.91
C ASP A 49 9.40 -20.22 32.42
N GLU A 50 8.15 -20.08 32.87
CA GLU A 50 7.82 -19.84 34.28
C GLU A 50 8.19 -21.02 35.20
N LYS A 51 8.21 -22.26 34.67
CA LYS A 51 8.57 -23.45 35.45
C LYS A 51 10.07 -23.55 35.62
N GLU A 52 10.82 -23.31 34.56
CA GLU A 52 12.29 -23.36 34.59
C GLU A 52 12.94 -22.04 35.04
N LYS A 53 12.13 -20.98 35.19
CA LYS A 53 12.54 -19.61 35.58
C LYS A 53 13.68 -19.05 34.74
N LYS A 54 13.77 -19.44 33.46
CA LYS A 54 14.83 -19.04 32.54
C LYS A 54 14.31 -18.88 31.12
N LEU A 55 15.12 -18.23 30.28
CA LEU A 55 14.87 -18.16 28.85
C LEU A 55 15.17 -19.50 28.18
N VAL A 56 14.23 -19.99 27.39
CA VAL A 56 14.33 -21.24 26.63
C VAL A 56 13.91 -21.02 25.19
N TYR A 57 14.39 -21.88 24.28
CA TYR A 57 13.87 -21.94 22.93
C TYR A 57 12.70 -22.91 22.85
N LYS A 58 11.58 -22.46 22.28
CA LYS A 58 10.42 -23.30 21.98
C LYS A 58 10.08 -23.18 20.50
N LYS A 59 10.23 -24.29 19.77
CA LYS A 59 9.93 -24.34 18.33
C LYS A 59 8.48 -23.94 18.07
N GLY A 60 8.27 -23.07 17.08
CA GLY A 60 6.96 -22.58 16.69
C GLY A 60 6.45 -21.40 17.53
N THR A 61 7.24 -20.88 18.47
CA THR A 61 6.91 -19.65 19.21
C THR A 61 7.69 -18.43 18.74
N GLU A 62 8.53 -18.56 17.71
CA GLU A 62 9.40 -17.49 17.19
C GLU A 62 8.58 -16.26 16.80
N SER A 63 8.97 -15.08 17.27
CA SER A 63 8.29 -13.82 16.94
C SER A 63 9.32 -12.71 16.87
N SER A 64 8.88 -11.52 16.46
CA SER A 64 9.78 -10.37 16.50
C SER A 64 10.16 -10.05 17.93
N CYS A 65 11.39 -9.59 18.14
CA CYS A 65 11.84 -9.09 19.44
C CYS A 65 10.90 -8.00 19.97
N ARG A 66 10.32 -7.19 19.07
CA ARG A 66 9.40 -6.09 19.42
C ARG A 66 8.06 -6.53 19.99
N ASP A 67 7.71 -7.82 19.88
CA ASP A 67 6.49 -8.37 20.47
C ASP A 67 6.62 -8.50 22.01
N CYS A 68 7.85 -8.49 22.54
CA CYS A 68 8.14 -8.54 23.98
C CYS A 68 8.98 -7.35 24.45
N HIS A 69 9.98 -6.94 23.67
CA HIS A 69 10.87 -5.84 23.97
C HIS A 69 10.33 -4.54 23.39
N ARG A 70 9.80 -3.68 24.26
CA ARG A 70 9.13 -2.43 23.87
C ARG A 70 10.14 -1.28 23.78
N GLU A 71 9.64 -0.06 23.63
CA GLU A 71 10.51 1.12 23.49
C GLU A 71 11.29 1.42 24.77
N LYS A 72 10.71 1.13 25.92
CA LYS A 72 11.31 1.34 27.24
C LYS A 72 11.59 0.00 27.90
N ASP A 73 12.50 0.04 28.85
CA ASP A 73 12.71 -1.10 29.74
C ASP A 73 11.48 -1.27 30.63
N GLU A 74 11.14 -2.52 30.88
CA GLU A 74 10.18 -2.96 31.88
C GLU A 74 10.94 -3.82 32.90
N GLU A 75 10.37 -4.02 34.09
CA GLU A 75 11.05 -4.62 35.26
C GLU A 75 11.90 -5.86 34.93
N SER A 76 11.36 -6.78 34.13
CA SER A 76 12.03 -8.02 33.71
C SER A 76 12.43 -8.07 32.23
N ARG A 77 12.26 -6.97 31.49
CA ARG A 77 12.47 -6.93 30.03
C ARG A 77 13.16 -5.65 29.58
N ARG A 78 14.36 -5.79 29.01
CA ARG A 78 15.07 -4.68 28.36
C ARG A 78 14.32 -4.20 27.11
N SER A 79 14.47 -2.93 26.79
CA SER A 79 13.95 -2.30 25.57
C SER A 79 14.51 -2.94 24.30
N PHE A 80 13.75 -2.83 23.21
CA PHE A 80 14.14 -3.32 21.88
C PHE A 80 15.51 -2.79 21.46
N GLN A 81 15.77 -1.50 21.69
CA GLN A 81 17.04 -0.89 21.31
C GLN A 81 18.22 -1.59 21.99
N LYS A 82 18.13 -1.79 23.32
CA LYS A 82 19.20 -2.44 24.09
C LYS A 82 19.40 -3.89 23.66
N VAL A 83 18.31 -4.63 23.44
CA VAL A 83 18.38 -6.04 23.02
C VAL A 83 18.93 -6.17 21.60
N ALA A 84 18.43 -5.39 20.63
CA ALA A 84 18.91 -5.43 19.26
C ALA A 84 20.39 -5.04 19.17
N HIS A 85 20.82 -4.00 19.89
CA HIS A 85 22.24 -3.63 19.92
C HIS A 85 23.09 -4.72 20.56
N ALA A 86 22.68 -5.28 21.71
CA ALA A 86 23.45 -6.31 22.37
C ALA A 86 23.55 -7.59 21.51
N ASP A 87 22.43 -8.11 21.03
CA ASP A 87 22.40 -9.42 20.39
C ASP A 87 22.98 -9.37 18.96
N CYS A 88 22.58 -8.38 18.16
CA CYS A 88 23.01 -8.28 16.76
C CYS A 88 24.49 -7.87 16.67
N ILE A 89 24.90 -6.83 17.40
CA ILE A 89 26.26 -6.27 17.25
C ILE A 89 27.28 -7.24 17.84
N ASN A 90 27.02 -7.82 19.02
CA ASN A 90 27.98 -8.77 19.62
C ASN A 90 28.17 -10.00 18.73
N CYS A 91 27.09 -10.61 18.23
CA CYS A 91 27.20 -11.74 17.31
C CYS A 91 27.99 -11.34 16.04
N HIS A 92 27.71 -10.16 15.48
CA HIS A 92 28.42 -9.71 14.29
C HIS A 92 29.91 -9.48 14.54
N MET A 93 30.28 -8.89 15.67
CA MET A 93 31.66 -8.63 16.07
C MET A 93 32.42 -9.93 16.37
N GLU A 94 31.81 -10.88 17.07
CA GLU A 94 32.41 -12.19 17.35
C GLU A 94 32.72 -12.94 16.07
N ARG A 95 31.75 -13.03 15.15
CA ARG A 95 31.96 -13.64 13.84
C ARG A 95 33.05 -12.92 13.03
N SER A 96 33.13 -11.59 13.13
CA SER A 96 34.18 -10.81 12.48
C SER A 96 35.57 -11.17 13.03
N LYS A 97 35.70 -11.32 14.35
CA LYS A 97 36.96 -11.74 15.00
C LYS A 97 37.39 -13.15 14.56
N GLU A 98 36.42 -14.02 14.33
CA GLU A 98 36.64 -15.38 13.82
C GLU A 98 36.92 -15.43 12.31
N GLY A 99 36.97 -14.30 11.61
CA GLY A 99 37.15 -14.24 10.15
C GLY A 99 35.97 -14.80 9.36
N LYS A 100 34.81 -14.99 9.99
CA LYS A 100 33.60 -15.51 9.34
C LYS A 100 32.82 -14.39 8.66
N LYS A 101 32.07 -14.73 7.61
CA LYS A 101 31.10 -13.81 7.00
C LYS A 101 30.09 -13.37 8.05
N THR A 102 29.87 -12.06 8.14
CA THR A 102 29.06 -11.41 9.17
C THR A 102 28.37 -10.17 8.62
N GLY A 103 27.39 -9.64 9.37
CA GLY A 103 26.71 -8.40 9.06
C GLY A 103 27.43 -7.16 9.63
N PRO A 104 26.85 -5.96 9.40
CA PRO A 104 27.42 -4.72 9.90
C PRO A 104 27.36 -4.63 11.43
N TYR A 105 28.38 -4.02 12.03
CA TYR A 105 28.45 -3.73 13.47
C TYR A 105 28.77 -2.24 13.74
N SER A 106 28.67 -1.39 12.73
CA SER A 106 28.74 0.07 12.83
C SER A 106 27.35 0.70 12.70
N CYS A 107 27.18 1.92 13.23
CA CYS A 107 25.92 2.67 13.15
C CYS A 107 25.45 2.83 11.70
N GLU A 108 26.33 3.36 10.84
CA GLU A 108 26.07 3.60 9.41
C GLU A 108 25.90 2.32 8.61
N GLY A 109 26.40 1.18 9.08
CA GLY A 109 26.18 -0.10 8.43
C GLY A 109 24.78 -0.66 8.65
N CYS A 110 24.18 -0.41 9.81
CA CYS A 110 22.85 -0.90 10.19
C CYS A 110 21.73 0.10 9.89
N HIS A 111 21.97 1.38 10.18
CA HIS A 111 20.99 2.46 10.09
C HIS A 111 21.07 3.17 8.74
N ILE A 112 20.84 2.42 7.67
CA ILE A 112 20.78 2.92 6.30
C ILE A 112 19.34 3.11 5.85
N GLU A 113 19.12 4.04 4.91
CA GLU A 113 17.89 4.06 4.13
C GLU A 113 17.75 2.73 3.38
N GLN A 114 16.75 1.94 3.77
CA GLN A 114 16.49 0.65 3.12
C GLN A 114 15.94 0.89 1.72
N LYS A 115 16.69 0.47 0.70
CA LYS A 115 16.18 0.42 -0.67
C LYS A 115 15.10 -0.65 -0.78
N GLN A 116 14.10 -0.40 -1.61
CA GLN A 116 13.10 -1.41 -1.96
C GLN A 116 13.80 -2.64 -2.53
N ARG A 117 13.45 -3.83 -2.04
CA ARG A 117 14.01 -5.10 -2.52
C ARG A 117 13.67 -5.28 -4.00
N THR A 118 14.63 -5.75 -4.76
CA THR A 118 14.42 -6.12 -6.17
C THR A 118 13.54 -7.36 -6.26
N ALA A 119 12.83 -7.52 -7.38
CA ALA A 119 12.02 -8.72 -7.63
C ALA A 119 12.85 -10.01 -7.54
N ARG A 120 14.14 -9.96 -7.91
CA ARG A 120 15.07 -11.10 -7.84
C ARG A 120 15.43 -11.46 -6.40
N GLU A 121 15.65 -10.48 -5.53
CA GLU A 121 15.92 -10.71 -4.10
C GLU A 121 14.72 -11.32 -3.40
N LEU A 122 13.50 -10.88 -3.72
CA LEU A 122 12.29 -11.43 -3.12
C LEU A 122 11.94 -12.83 -3.65
N ALA A 123 12.29 -13.14 -4.91
CA ALA A 123 11.99 -14.43 -5.51
C ALA A 123 12.70 -15.62 -4.83
N VAL A 124 13.83 -15.38 -4.16
CA VAL A 124 14.60 -16.43 -3.47
C VAL A 124 14.23 -16.59 -1.99
N VAL A 125 13.37 -15.73 -1.46
CA VAL A 125 12.95 -15.78 -0.05
C VAL A 125 11.83 -16.80 0.10
N PRO A 126 12.06 -17.94 0.77
CA PRO A 126 10.99 -18.88 1.06
C PRO A 126 10.00 -18.28 2.05
N ARG A 127 8.78 -18.78 2.04
CA ARG A 127 7.78 -18.43 3.05
C ARG A 127 8.31 -18.83 4.44
N PRO A 128 8.43 -17.89 5.41
CA PRO A 128 8.89 -18.22 6.76
C PRO A 128 7.96 -19.24 7.40
N GLY A 129 8.49 -20.36 7.91
CA GLY A 129 7.66 -21.44 8.44
C GLY A 129 7.50 -21.37 9.97
N ARG A 130 6.28 -21.14 10.46
CA ARG A 130 5.93 -21.16 11.90
C ARG A 130 4.59 -21.85 12.19
N GLY A 131 4.15 -22.73 11.29
CA GLY A 131 2.85 -23.40 11.41
C GLY A 131 1.64 -22.49 11.21
N GLN A 132 1.83 -21.30 10.61
CA GLN A 132 0.73 -20.40 10.27
C GLN A 132 -0.14 -21.00 9.15
N PRO A 133 -1.46 -20.81 9.21
CA PRO A 133 -2.38 -21.36 8.22
C PRO A 133 -2.18 -20.72 6.83
N ASP A 134 -2.45 -21.46 5.76
CA ASP A 134 -2.46 -20.90 4.41
C ASP A 134 -3.65 -19.97 4.19
N ARG A 135 -4.80 -20.33 4.75
CA ARG A 135 -6.07 -19.60 4.64
C ARG A 135 -6.79 -19.63 5.98
N VAL A 136 -7.50 -18.54 6.29
CA VAL A 136 -8.25 -18.39 7.55
C VAL A 136 -9.66 -17.95 7.22
N LEU A 137 -10.66 -18.61 7.79
CA LEU A 137 -12.03 -18.10 7.74
C LEU A 137 -12.25 -17.22 8.97
N ILE A 138 -12.21 -15.90 8.78
CA ILE A 138 -12.42 -14.94 9.86
C ILE A 138 -13.91 -14.88 10.14
N SER A 139 -14.32 -15.44 11.28
CA SER A 139 -15.68 -15.42 11.78
C SER A 139 -15.78 -14.63 13.08
N ILE A 140 -16.90 -13.92 13.25
CA ILE A 140 -17.21 -13.16 14.45
C ILE A 140 -18.58 -13.62 14.92
N LYS A 141 -18.68 -14.03 16.18
CA LYS A 141 -19.96 -14.44 16.78
C LYS A 141 -20.97 -13.30 16.72
N ASP A 142 -22.20 -13.61 16.36
CA ASP A 142 -23.31 -12.65 16.24
C ASP A 142 -23.00 -11.49 15.27
N SER A 143 -22.24 -11.79 14.21
CA SER A 143 -21.98 -10.86 13.11
C SER A 143 -23.20 -10.75 12.20
N ARG A 144 -23.49 -9.52 11.74
CA ARG A 144 -24.47 -9.28 10.67
C ARG A 144 -23.90 -9.55 9.28
N MET A 145 -22.57 -9.57 9.16
CA MET A 145 -21.87 -9.84 7.92
C MET A 145 -21.44 -11.31 7.88
N LYS A 146 -21.40 -11.87 6.67
CA LYS A 146 -20.81 -13.20 6.42
C LYS A 146 -19.34 -13.24 6.83
N GLU A 147 -18.83 -14.43 7.06
CA GLU A 147 -17.42 -14.68 7.34
C GLU A 147 -16.52 -14.21 6.20
N VAL A 148 -15.27 -13.89 6.53
CA VAL A 148 -14.26 -13.42 5.57
C VAL A 148 -13.24 -14.54 5.31
N PRO A 149 -13.28 -15.19 4.13
CA PRO A 149 -12.23 -16.12 3.71
C PRO A 149 -10.94 -15.37 3.36
N PHE A 150 -10.00 -15.34 4.29
CA PHE A 150 -8.72 -14.65 4.17
C PHE A 150 -7.61 -15.57 3.62
N ASP A 151 -6.93 -15.13 2.56
CA ASP A 151 -5.75 -15.81 2.00
C ASP A 151 -4.47 -15.33 2.71
N HIS A 152 -4.12 -15.98 3.82
CA HIS A 152 -2.98 -15.60 4.65
C HIS A 152 -1.65 -15.75 3.89
N LYS A 153 -1.46 -16.87 3.20
CA LYS A 153 -0.26 -17.13 2.37
C LYS A 153 -0.07 -16.11 1.26
N GLY A 154 -1.16 -15.73 0.60
CA GLY A 154 -1.14 -14.69 -0.44
C GLY A 154 -0.68 -13.33 0.10
N HIS A 155 -1.11 -12.97 1.31
CA HIS A 155 -0.72 -11.72 1.96
C HIS A 155 0.71 -11.73 2.50
N GLU A 156 1.19 -12.86 3.03
CA GLU A 156 2.59 -13.03 3.42
C GLU A 156 3.55 -12.70 2.27
N ALA A 157 3.23 -13.15 1.05
CA ALA A 157 4.02 -12.88 -0.15
C ALA A 157 3.97 -11.42 -0.63
N GLN A 158 3.12 -10.57 -0.04
CA GLN A 158 2.96 -9.16 -0.39
C GLN A 158 3.34 -8.22 0.77
N SER A 159 3.77 -8.78 1.90
CA SER A 159 4.24 -8.05 3.07
C SER A 159 5.76 -8.18 3.21
N LEU A 160 6.39 -7.21 3.89
CA LEU A 160 7.81 -7.26 4.22
C LEU A 160 8.08 -7.99 5.54
N THR A 161 7.11 -7.96 6.46
CA THR A 161 7.19 -8.60 7.78
C THR A 161 5.82 -9.09 8.23
N CYS A 162 5.79 -10.00 9.22
CA CYS A 162 4.54 -10.36 9.89
C CYS A 162 3.94 -9.17 10.67
N ARG A 163 4.79 -8.24 11.12
CA ARG A 163 4.41 -7.09 11.95
C ARG A 163 3.68 -5.98 11.22
N ASN A 164 3.64 -6.01 9.88
CA ASN A 164 2.78 -5.14 9.10
C ASN A 164 1.30 -5.31 9.51
N CYS A 165 0.89 -6.54 9.86
CA CYS A 165 -0.44 -6.84 10.37
C CYS A 165 -0.42 -7.14 11.88
N HIS A 166 0.45 -8.06 12.30
CA HIS A 166 0.62 -8.46 13.70
C HIS A 166 1.47 -7.45 14.46
N HIS A 167 0.92 -6.26 14.64
CA HIS A 167 1.69 -5.10 15.10
C HIS A 167 2.12 -5.17 16.57
N GLU A 168 1.48 -6.04 17.36
CA GLU A 168 1.70 -6.17 18.79
C GLU A 168 2.21 -7.55 19.20
N LYS A 169 1.51 -8.60 18.75
CA LYS A 169 1.83 -10.01 18.96
C LYS A 169 1.40 -10.82 17.74
N LEU A 170 2.11 -11.90 17.45
CA LEU A 170 1.76 -12.85 16.39
C LEU A 170 0.60 -13.79 16.80
N ILE A 171 -0.57 -13.21 17.08
CA ILE A 171 -1.81 -13.87 17.47
C ILE A 171 -2.99 -13.33 16.64
N ALA A 172 -4.18 -13.94 16.78
CA ALA A 172 -5.38 -13.48 16.09
C ALA A 172 -5.83 -12.09 16.59
N CYS A 173 -6.33 -11.26 15.67
CA CYS A 173 -6.79 -9.90 16.00
C CYS A 173 -7.85 -9.90 17.12
N LYS A 174 -8.73 -10.91 17.11
CA LYS A 174 -9.85 -11.05 18.05
C LYS A 174 -9.45 -11.22 19.52
N GLU A 175 -8.20 -11.59 19.77
CA GLU A 175 -7.68 -11.76 21.14
C GLU A 175 -7.53 -10.42 21.87
N CYS A 176 -7.33 -9.32 21.13
CA CYS A 176 -7.34 -7.96 21.69
C CYS A 176 -8.52 -7.13 21.14
N HIS A 177 -8.75 -7.17 19.84
CA HIS A 177 -9.86 -6.43 19.23
C HIS A 177 -11.13 -7.26 19.34
N THR A 178 -12.03 -6.95 20.27
CA THR A 178 -13.32 -7.64 20.38
C THR A 178 -14.39 -6.94 19.53
N LYS A 179 -15.61 -7.49 19.49
CA LYS A 179 -16.76 -6.84 18.81
C LYS A 179 -17.05 -5.43 19.35
N ASN A 180 -16.85 -5.22 20.65
CA ASN A 180 -17.10 -3.94 21.33
C ASN A 180 -15.81 -3.18 21.66
N GLY A 181 -14.63 -3.77 21.41
CA GLY A 181 -13.34 -3.27 21.88
C GLY A 181 -12.99 -3.82 23.27
N SER A 182 -11.70 -3.79 23.60
CA SER A 182 -11.17 -4.14 24.93
C SER A 182 -10.10 -3.13 25.34
N PRO A 183 -9.81 -2.98 26.63
CA PRO A 183 -8.68 -2.18 27.11
C PRO A 183 -7.35 -2.62 26.48
N GLU A 184 -7.10 -3.93 26.35
CA GLU A 184 -5.88 -4.49 25.76
C GLU A 184 -5.73 -4.11 24.28
N GLY A 185 -6.85 -3.99 23.56
CA GLY A 185 -6.92 -3.52 22.17
C GLY A 185 -7.01 -2.00 22.02
N GLY A 186 -6.83 -1.23 23.09
CA GLY A 186 -6.96 0.24 23.07
C GLY A 186 -8.37 0.71 22.72
N MET A 187 -9.39 -0.06 23.10
CA MET A 187 -10.80 0.13 22.75
C MET A 187 -11.11 0.12 21.25
N VAL A 188 -10.18 -0.38 20.42
CA VAL A 188 -10.41 -0.58 18.99
C VAL A 188 -11.16 -1.89 18.78
N ASN A 189 -12.39 -1.81 18.27
CA ASN A 189 -13.19 -2.98 17.92
C ASN A 189 -12.77 -3.62 16.58
N LEU A 190 -13.24 -4.84 16.31
CA LEU A 190 -12.91 -5.59 15.08
C LEU A 190 -13.30 -4.85 13.80
N ALA A 191 -14.44 -4.15 13.80
CA ALA A 191 -14.87 -3.41 12.62
C ALA A 191 -13.84 -2.32 12.27
N LYS A 192 -13.37 -1.55 13.26
CA LYS A 192 -12.33 -0.54 13.06
C LYS A 192 -10.98 -1.17 12.73
N ALA A 193 -10.58 -2.24 13.43
CA ALA A 193 -9.32 -2.94 13.18
C ALA A 193 -9.20 -3.42 11.72
N TYR A 194 -10.30 -3.87 11.10
CA TYR A 194 -10.30 -4.34 9.71
C TYR A 194 -10.60 -3.25 8.66
N HIS A 195 -11.32 -2.18 9.01
CA HIS A 195 -11.85 -1.23 8.03
C HIS A 195 -11.35 0.21 8.12
N GLU A 196 -10.48 0.55 9.08
CA GLU A 196 -9.94 1.91 9.23
C GLU A 196 -9.18 2.36 7.96
N PRO A 197 -9.72 3.29 7.14
CA PRO A 197 -9.15 3.62 5.83
C PRO A 197 -7.78 4.27 5.89
N LEU A 198 -7.40 4.84 7.03
CA LEU A 198 -6.12 5.53 7.21
C LEU A 198 -5.05 4.65 7.88
N SER A 199 -5.37 3.39 8.20
CA SER A 199 -4.42 2.47 8.84
C SER A 199 -3.98 1.37 7.89
N GLU A 200 -2.69 1.29 7.60
CA GLU A 200 -2.12 0.19 6.80
C GLU A 200 -2.18 -1.17 7.49
N ARG A 201 -2.59 -1.23 8.76
CA ARG A 201 -2.85 -2.47 9.51
C ARG A 201 -4.24 -3.04 9.25
N SER A 202 -5.15 -2.22 8.72
CA SER A 202 -6.50 -2.63 8.36
C SER A 202 -6.52 -3.13 6.93
N CYS A 203 -7.47 -4.01 6.60
CA CYS A 203 -7.67 -4.52 5.24
C CYS A 203 -7.96 -3.35 4.28
N VAL A 204 -8.88 -2.47 4.65
CA VAL A 204 -9.31 -1.35 3.81
C VAL A 204 -8.22 -0.30 3.66
N GLY A 205 -7.48 -0.02 4.73
CA GLY A 205 -6.43 1.00 4.72
C GLY A 205 -5.21 0.57 3.92
N CYS A 206 -4.73 -0.67 4.10
CA CYS A 206 -3.66 -1.23 3.25
C CYS A 206 -4.05 -1.28 1.78
N HIS A 207 -5.28 -1.72 1.47
CA HIS A 207 -5.77 -1.69 0.08
C HIS A 207 -5.91 -0.27 -0.45
N THR A 208 -6.19 0.71 0.42
CA THR A 208 -6.24 2.12 0.05
C THR A 208 -4.86 2.68 -0.25
N SER A 209 -3.83 2.39 0.55
CA SER A 209 -2.47 2.80 0.23
C SER A 209 -1.95 2.12 -1.05
N TYR A 210 -2.31 0.86 -1.29
CA TYR A 210 -1.97 0.19 -2.55
C TYR A 210 -2.54 0.90 -3.80
N LYS A 211 -3.75 1.47 -3.71
CA LYS A 211 -4.38 2.22 -4.80
C LYS A 211 -3.70 3.54 -5.13
N LEU A 212 -2.80 4.04 -4.27
CA LEU A 212 -2.00 5.25 -4.51
C LEU A 212 -0.85 5.02 -5.50
N LYS A 213 -0.54 3.76 -5.84
CA LYS A 213 0.48 3.48 -6.87
C LYS A 213 0.08 4.13 -8.19
N PRO A 214 1.02 4.69 -8.98
CA PRO A 214 0.69 5.37 -10.24
C PRO A 214 -0.15 4.53 -11.20
N SER A 215 0.05 3.20 -11.23
CA SER A 215 -0.75 2.27 -12.05
C SER A 215 -2.24 2.18 -11.66
N CYS A 216 -2.63 2.64 -10.47
CA CYS A 216 -3.99 2.59 -9.94
C CYS A 216 -4.55 3.99 -9.69
N ALA A 217 -3.69 4.93 -9.32
CA ALA A 217 -4.05 6.27 -8.87
C ALA A 217 -4.81 7.05 -9.93
N GLY A 218 -4.51 6.87 -11.23
CA GLY A 218 -5.19 7.59 -12.32
C GLY A 218 -6.72 7.46 -12.34
N CYS A 219 -7.28 6.39 -11.78
CA CYS A 219 -8.71 6.25 -11.53
C CYS A 219 -9.05 6.53 -10.06
N HIS A 220 -8.31 5.90 -9.14
CA HIS A 220 -8.66 5.87 -7.73
C HIS A 220 -8.49 7.20 -6.98
N HIS A 221 -7.74 8.16 -7.53
CA HIS A 221 -7.58 9.49 -6.91
C HIS A 221 -8.86 10.33 -6.91
N LEU A 222 -9.80 10.03 -7.82
CA LEU A 222 -11.10 10.72 -7.94
C LEU A 222 -12.22 9.99 -7.20
N LEU A 223 -11.97 8.75 -6.78
CA LEU A 223 -12.98 7.88 -6.16
C LEU A 223 -12.96 8.02 -4.65
N LYS A 224 -14.13 7.89 -4.03
CA LYS A 224 -14.23 7.84 -2.56
C LYS A 224 -13.40 6.67 -2.02
N SER A 225 -12.53 6.94 -1.06
CA SER A 225 -11.75 5.94 -0.35
C SER A 225 -12.54 5.33 0.83
N GLY A 226 -12.05 4.23 1.37
CA GLY A 226 -12.70 3.50 2.48
C GLY A 226 -13.76 2.49 2.04
N VAL A 227 -14.64 2.14 2.98
CA VAL A 227 -15.72 1.17 2.77
C VAL A 227 -16.84 1.82 1.95
N THR A 228 -17.17 1.18 0.83
CA THR A 228 -18.34 1.46 0.00
C THR A 228 -19.26 0.24 -0.01
N GLU A 229 -20.54 0.42 -0.34
CA GLU A 229 -21.51 -0.69 -0.41
C GLU A 229 -21.03 -1.81 -1.34
N ALA A 230 -20.44 -1.45 -2.48
CA ALA A 230 -19.86 -2.39 -3.44
C ALA A 230 -18.60 -3.12 -2.92
N SER A 231 -17.95 -2.62 -1.86
CA SER A 231 -16.71 -3.20 -1.31
C SER A 231 -16.94 -4.28 -0.26
N CYS A 232 -18.19 -4.51 0.17
CA CYS A 232 -18.52 -5.48 1.22
C CYS A 232 -18.36 -6.94 0.76
N LEU A 233 -19.03 -7.29 -0.35
CA LEU A 233 -19.12 -8.67 -0.84
C LEU A 233 -17.77 -9.30 -1.23
N PRO A 234 -16.79 -8.57 -1.83
CA PRO A 234 -15.48 -9.12 -2.15
C PRO A 234 -14.73 -9.74 -0.96
N CYS A 235 -15.03 -9.28 0.26
CA CYS A 235 -14.49 -9.85 1.50
C CYS A 235 -15.52 -10.74 2.21
N HIS A 236 -16.77 -10.28 2.35
CA HIS A 236 -17.83 -10.97 3.09
C HIS A 236 -18.59 -11.98 2.20
N SER A 237 -17.89 -12.97 1.66
CA SER A 237 -18.51 -14.02 0.82
C SER A 237 -18.94 -15.26 1.61
N GLY A 238 -18.42 -15.45 2.84
CA GLY A 238 -18.72 -16.60 3.70
C GLY A 238 -18.07 -17.92 3.27
N SER A 239 -17.44 -18.00 2.08
CA SER A 239 -16.79 -19.24 1.64
C SER A 239 -15.58 -19.01 0.73
N PHE A 240 -14.63 -19.95 0.80
CA PHE A 240 -13.43 -19.92 -0.02
C PHE A 240 -13.65 -20.18 -1.52
N LYS A 241 -14.87 -20.57 -1.95
CA LYS A 241 -15.21 -20.84 -3.36
C LYS A 241 -15.04 -19.60 -4.24
N GLU A 242 -15.23 -18.41 -3.67
CA GLU A 242 -15.19 -17.14 -4.39
C GLU A 242 -13.85 -16.39 -4.28
N VAL A 243 -12.88 -16.95 -3.55
CA VAL A 243 -11.58 -16.30 -3.32
C VAL A 243 -10.54 -16.84 -4.29
N GLY A 244 -9.92 -15.92 -5.05
CA GLY A 244 -8.93 -16.26 -6.08
C GLY A 244 -9.55 -16.57 -7.45
N VAL A 245 -10.81 -16.18 -7.67
CA VAL A 245 -11.49 -16.32 -8.96
C VAL A 245 -10.79 -15.48 -10.02
N ALA A 246 -10.73 -15.99 -11.26
CA ALA A 246 -10.19 -15.29 -12.40
C ALA A 246 -10.83 -13.89 -12.55
N SER A 247 -10.05 -12.93 -13.06
CA SER A 247 -10.56 -11.58 -13.33
C SER A 247 -11.83 -11.68 -14.17
N LYS A 248 -12.91 -11.02 -13.73
CA LYS A 248 -14.13 -10.91 -14.54
C LYS A 248 -13.97 -9.94 -15.70
N LEU A 249 -12.88 -9.16 -15.75
CA LEU A 249 -12.60 -8.24 -16.83
C LEU A 249 -12.26 -8.99 -18.13
N GLY A 250 -13.10 -8.81 -19.15
CA GLY A 250 -12.92 -9.39 -20.48
C GLY A 250 -12.08 -8.52 -21.41
N ASN A 251 -12.29 -8.65 -22.71
CA ASN A 251 -11.78 -7.71 -23.70
C ASN A 251 -12.69 -6.47 -23.73
N PRO A 252 -12.19 -5.27 -23.40
CA PRO A 252 -13.06 -4.08 -23.31
C PRO A 252 -13.69 -3.70 -24.67
N LYS A 253 -13.13 -4.16 -25.81
CA LYS A 253 -13.73 -3.93 -27.14
C LYS A 253 -15.13 -4.54 -27.25
N GLU A 254 -15.41 -5.64 -26.57
CA GLU A 254 -16.71 -6.34 -26.63
C GLU A 254 -17.83 -5.57 -25.92
N LEU A 255 -17.46 -4.64 -25.03
CA LEU A 255 -18.40 -3.78 -24.31
C LEU A 255 -18.78 -2.53 -25.09
N LEU A 256 -18.00 -2.17 -26.13
CA LEU A 256 -18.21 -0.92 -26.86
C LEU A 256 -19.32 -1.06 -27.90
N PRO A 257 -20.11 0.01 -28.11
CA PRO A 257 -20.95 0.16 -29.30
C PRO A 257 -20.13 0.03 -30.60
N ALA A 258 -20.77 -0.41 -31.70
CA ALA A 258 -20.09 -0.66 -32.98
C ALA A 258 -19.37 0.58 -33.53
N ASN A 259 -19.95 1.76 -33.33
CA ASN A 259 -19.44 3.07 -33.74
C ASN A 259 -18.29 3.61 -32.85
N MET A 260 -17.91 2.91 -31.77
CA MET A 260 -16.91 3.37 -30.78
C MET A 260 -15.62 2.56 -30.80
N SER A 261 -15.29 1.92 -31.92
CA SER A 261 -14.15 1.02 -32.05
C SER A 261 -12.81 1.70 -32.38
N GLY A 262 -12.79 3.02 -32.60
CA GLY A 262 -11.61 3.82 -32.97
C GLY A 262 -11.32 5.00 -32.02
N ASP A 263 -10.43 5.88 -32.44
CA ASP A 263 -10.14 7.14 -31.74
C ASP A 263 -11.34 8.10 -31.86
N ILE A 264 -11.67 8.78 -30.78
CA ILE A 264 -12.82 9.69 -30.67
C ILE A 264 -12.31 11.13 -30.81
N THR A 265 -13.12 12.01 -31.39
CA THR A 265 -12.82 13.44 -31.45
C THR A 265 -13.76 14.22 -30.53
N ILE A 266 -13.19 14.95 -29.57
CA ILE A 266 -13.96 15.80 -28.64
C ILE A 266 -13.97 17.22 -29.20
N LYS A 267 -15.10 17.63 -29.80
CA LYS A 267 -15.26 18.92 -30.50
C LYS A 267 -16.23 19.92 -29.83
N ILE A 268 -16.96 19.50 -28.79
CA ILE A 268 -18.02 20.32 -28.17
C ILE A 268 -17.53 21.64 -27.56
N MET A 269 -16.23 21.76 -27.30
CA MET A 269 -15.57 22.96 -26.76
C MET A 269 -14.57 23.57 -27.76
N GLU A 270 -14.72 23.30 -29.06
CA GLU A 270 -13.81 23.82 -30.07
C GLU A 270 -13.95 25.35 -30.20
N LYS A 271 -13.04 26.07 -29.54
CA LYS A 271 -12.96 27.53 -29.61
C LYS A 271 -11.55 27.97 -29.97
N ASP A 272 -10.68 28.11 -28.96
CA ASP A 272 -9.30 28.61 -29.12
C ASP A 272 -8.31 27.50 -29.53
N TYR A 273 -8.71 26.24 -29.35
CA TYR A 273 -7.97 25.05 -29.73
C TYR A 273 -8.77 24.19 -30.71
N MET A 274 -8.06 23.39 -31.51
CA MET A 274 -8.63 22.35 -32.36
C MET A 274 -9.27 21.24 -31.51
N PRO A 275 -10.20 20.42 -32.07
CA PRO A 275 -10.76 19.29 -31.35
C PRO A 275 -9.70 18.32 -30.83
N ALA A 276 -9.88 17.83 -29.60
CA ALA A 276 -8.94 16.88 -29.01
C ALA A 276 -9.15 15.48 -29.59
N LYS A 277 -8.06 14.84 -30.06
CA LYS A 277 -8.07 13.44 -30.49
C LYS A 277 -7.87 12.55 -29.26
N PHE A 278 -8.84 11.69 -28.97
CA PHE A 278 -8.87 10.86 -27.78
C PHE A 278 -8.78 9.38 -28.15
N PRO A 279 -7.66 8.69 -27.83
CA PRO A 279 -7.44 7.30 -28.21
C PRO A 279 -8.16 6.32 -27.27
N HIS A 280 -9.49 6.37 -27.27
CA HIS A 280 -10.37 5.72 -26.30
C HIS A 280 -10.08 4.22 -26.14
N LEU A 281 -10.15 3.44 -27.23
CA LEU A 281 -9.96 1.98 -27.17
C LEU A 281 -8.55 1.60 -26.66
N ARG A 282 -7.53 2.37 -27.04
CA ARG A 282 -6.14 2.12 -26.61
C ARG A 282 -5.98 2.33 -25.10
N ILE A 283 -6.56 3.42 -24.58
CA ILE A 283 -6.52 3.73 -23.15
C ILE A 283 -7.23 2.65 -22.33
N ILE A 284 -8.48 2.31 -22.66
CA ILE A 284 -9.24 1.32 -21.88
C ILE A 284 -8.61 -0.07 -21.93
N LYS A 285 -8.00 -0.47 -23.06
CA LYS A 285 -7.23 -1.72 -23.15
C LYS A 285 -6.05 -1.69 -22.19
N LYS A 286 -5.27 -0.62 -22.19
CA LYS A 286 -4.10 -0.51 -21.30
C LYS A 286 -4.49 -0.53 -19.83
N LEU A 287 -5.54 0.21 -19.44
CA LEU A 287 -6.06 0.22 -18.07
C LEU A 287 -6.61 -1.15 -17.64
N THR A 288 -7.27 -1.86 -18.56
CA THR A 288 -7.76 -3.22 -18.31
C THR A 288 -6.61 -4.19 -18.06
N GLU A 289 -5.53 -4.13 -18.84
CA GLU A 289 -4.36 -4.98 -18.65
C GLU A 289 -3.63 -4.68 -17.33
N ILE A 290 -3.48 -3.41 -16.97
CA ILE A 290 -2.95 -3.01 -15.66
C ILE A 290 -3.81 -3.61 -14.54
N SER A 291 -5.14 -3.48 -14.61
CA SER A 291 -6.05 -4.08 -13.64
C SER A 291 -5.94 -5.61 -13.59
N LYS A 292 -5.82 -6.29 -14.73
CA LYS A 292 -5.66 -7.76 -14.81
C LYS A 292 -4.33 -8.24 -14.23
N SER A 293 -3.31 -7.41 -14.15
CA SER A 293 -2.03 -7.79 -13.53
C SER A 293 -2.07 -7.80 -11.99
N SER A 294 -3.02 -7.10 -11.37
CA SER A 294 -3.11 -6.94 -9.91
C SER A 294 -4.05 -7.98 -9.30
N LYS A 295 -3.55 -8.82 -8.37
CA LYS A 295 -4.38 -9.77 -7.61
C LYS A 295 -5.51 -9.07 -6.85
N LEU A 296 -5.21 -7.91 -6.26
CA LEU A 296 -6.20 -7.10 -5.55
C LEU A 296 -7.31 -6.63 -6.51
N ALA A 297 -6.94 -6.08 -7.66
CA ALA A 297 -7.93 -5.60 -8.62
C ALA A 297 -8.77 -6.74 -9.22
N LYS A 298 -8.22 -7.95 -9.40
CA LYS A 298 -9.01 -9.13 -9.86
C LYS A 298 -10.16 -9.46 -8.91
N GLN A 299 -9.96 -9.30 -7.61
CA GLN A 299 -10.97 -9.59 -6.59
C GLN A 299 -12.02 -8.46 -6.51
N PHE A 300 -11.59 -7.19 -6.56
CA PHE A 300 -12.48 -6.04 -6.33
C PHE A 300 -13.14 -5.49 -7.61
N HIS A 301 -12.54 -5.67 -8.79
CA HIS A 301 -13.15 -5.29 -10.07
C HIS A 301 -13.97 -6.46 -10.62
N SER A 302 -15.10 -6.71 -9.96
CA SER A 302 -15.97 -7.87 -10.20
C SER A 302 -16.98 -7.67 -11.34
N ASP A 303 -16.99 -6.52 -12.01
CA ASP A 303 -17.82 -6.26 -13.18
C ASP A 303 -16.94 -5.82 -14.37
N GLN A 304 -17.22 -6.34 -15.57
CA GLN A 304 -16.55 -5.93 -16.82
C GLN A 304 -16.58 -4.42 -17.06
N LYS A 305 -17.59 -3.72 -16.51
CA LYS A 305 -17.83 -2.29 -16.66
C LYS A 305 -17.14 -1.44 -15.58
N THR A 306 -16.50 -2.05 -14.57
CA THR A 306 -15.86 -1.32 -13.46
C THR A 306 -14.86 -0.28 -13.97
N ILE A 307 -14.04 -0.63 -14.96
CA ILE A 307 -13.05 0.32 -15.54
C ILE A 307 -13.75 1.50 -16.21
N CYS A 308 -14.83 1.25 -16.94
CA CYS A 308 -15.62 2.29 -17.62
C CYS A 308 -16.22 3.28 -16.62
N SER A 309 -16.67 2.80 -15.46
CA SER A 309 -17.33 3.61 -14.43
C SER A 309 -16.45 4.68 -13.78
N SER A 310 -15.13 4.58 -13.91
CA SER A 310 -14.22 5.60 -13.39
C SER A 310 -14.27 6.90 -14.20
N CYS A 311 -14.51 6.81 -15.52
CA CYS A 311 -14.66 7.97 -16.39
C CYS A 311 -16.14 8.28 -16.64
N HIS A 312 -16.94 7.25 -16.94
CA HIS A 312 -18.39 7.34 -17.12
C HIS A 312 -19.11 7.16 -15.78
N HIS A 313 -18.75 8.00 -14.81
CA HIS A 313 -19.28 7.94 -13.45
C HIS A 313 -20.75 8.36 -13.38
N LYS A 314 -21.45 7.93 -12.31
CA LYS A 314 -22.84 8.32 -11.98
C LYS A 314 -23.86 8.05 -13.11
N SER A 315 -23.54 7.20 -14.08
CA SER A 315 -24.41 6.82 -15.19
C SER A 315 -24.58 5.29 -15.23
N PRO A 316 -25.75 4.79 -15.66
CA PRO A 316 -25.94 3.35 -15.85
C PRO A 316 -25.10 2.89 -17.05
N LEU A 317 -24.30 1.83 -16.84
CA LEU A 317 -23.46 1.25 -17.88
C LEU A 317 -24.05 -0.08 -18.37
N GLY A 318 -24.15 -0.23 -19.69
CA GLY A 318 -24.57 -1.47 -20.33
C GLY A 318 -23.62 -1.87 -21.47
N ALA A 319 -23.44 -3.17 -21.67
CA ALA A 319 -22.64 -3.66 -22.79
C ALA A 319 -23.28 -3.22 -24.12
N LYS A 320 -22.45 -2.71 -25.05
CA LYS A 320 -22.85 -2.20 -26.36
C LYS A 320 -23.85 -1.05 -26.34
N LYS A 321 -24.08 -0.41 -25.17
CA LYS A 321 -24.94 0.76 -25.05
C LYS A 321 -24.12 2.04 -25.08
N GLU A 322 -24.68 3.07 -25.69
CA GLU A 322 -24.11 4.41 -25.62
C GLU A 322 -24.24 4.95 -24.19
N VAL A 323 -23.26 5.75 -23.80
CA VAL A 323 -23.17 6.40 -22.49
C VAL A 323 -23.48 7.88 -22.66
N PRO A 324 -24.14 8.53 -21.69
CA PRO A 324 -24.40 9.96 -21.76
C PRO A 324 -23.10 10.76 -21.95
N LEU A 325 -23.18 11.82 -22.76
CA LEU A 325 -22.07 12.76 -22.93
C LEU A 325 -21.80 13.51 -21.62
N CYS A 326 -20.55 13.89 -21.37
CA CYS A 326 -20.18 14.68 -20.21
C CYS A 326 -21.01 15.96 -20.09
N SER A 327 -21.33 16.59 -21.22
CA SER A 327 -22.12 17.82 -21.33
C SER A 327 -23.57 17.68 -20.86
N THR A 328 -24.07 16.45 -20.72
CA THR A 328 -25.42 16.20 -20.19
C THR A 328 -25.54 16.67 -18.74
N CYS A 329 -24.46 16.51 -17.96
CA CYS A 329 -24.43 16.88 -16.55
C CYS A 329 -23.46 18.04 -16.26
N HIS A 330 -22.38 18.17 -17.05
CA HIS A 330 -21.39 19.23 -16.91
C HIS A 330 -21.65 20.34 -17.95
N SER A 331 -22.23 21.46 -17.53
CA SER A 331 -22.59 22.54 -18.45
C SER A 331 -21.39 23.38 -18.89
N LEU A 332 -21.46 23.93 -20.11
CA LEU A 332 -20.46 24.87 -20.65
C LEU A 332 -20.40 26.20 -19.87
N ASN A 333 -21.56 26.71 -19.45
CA ASN A 333 -21.72 28.04 -18.83
C ASN A 333 -22.06 27.97 -17.32
N MET A 334 -21.58 26.95 -16.61
CA MET A 334 -21.86 26.79 -15.18
C MET A 334 -20.94 27.70 -14.34
N GLU A 335 -21.53 28.59 -13.54
CA GLU A 335 -20.77 29.32 -12.51
C GLU A 335 -20.33 28.35 -11.42
N SER A 336 -19.02 28.17 -11.28
CA SER A 336 -18.37 27.18 -10.40
C SER A 336 -18.62 27.37 -8.90
N ARG A 337 -19.36 28.40 -8.49
CA ARG A 337 -19.45 28.84 -7.08
C ARG A 337 -20.66 28.29 -6.32
N LYS A 338 -21.58 27.55 -6.94
CA LYS A 338 -22.80 27.05 -6.28
C LYS A 338 -22.93 25.53 -6.16
N THR A 339 -22.04 24.74 -6.77
CA THR A 339 -22.10 23.27 -6.72
C THR A 339 -20.72 22.64 -6.75
N ASP A 340 -20.55 21.47 -6.11
CA ASP A 340 -19.31 20.66 -6.20
C ASP A 340 -19.05 20.06 -7.59
N THR A 341 -20.00 20.19 -8.52
CA THR A 341 -19.88 19.69 -9.90
C THR A 341 -19.11 20.71 -10.76
N PRO A 342 -17.99 20.35 -11.38
CA PRO A 342 -17.26 21.26 -12.26
C PRO A 342 -18.03 21.52 -13.56
N GLY A 343 -17.86 22.69 -14.17
CA GLY A 343 -18.28 22.93 -15.56
C GLY A 343 -17.51 22.05 -16.55
N LEU A 344 -17.96 21.99 -17.81
CA LEU A 344 -17.47 21.02 -18.81
C LEU A 344 -15.96 21.06 -19.03
N LEU A 345 -15.38 22.26 -19.12
CA LEU A 345 -13.93 22.45 -19.26
C LEU A 345 -13.17 21.86 -18.07
N GLY A 346 -13.65 22.17 -16.85
CA GLY A 346 -13.08 21.67 -15.62
C GLY A 346 -13.22 20.16 -15.48
N ALA A 347 -14.34 19.57 -15.94
CA ALA A 347 -14.57 18.13 -15.94
C ALA A 347 -13.53 17.40 -16.81
N TYR A 348 -13.33 17.85 -18.05
CA TYR A 348 -12.32 17.26 -18.93
C TYR A 348 -10.90 17.43 -18.40
N HIS A 349 -10.50 18.65 -17.99
CA HIS A 349 -9.13 18.88 -17.51
C HIS A 349 -8.83 18.15 -16.20
N ARG A 350 -9.76 18.13 -15.23
CA ARG A 350 -9.55 17.40 -13.97
C ARG A 350 -9.44 15.89 -14.21
N LEU A 351 -10.25 15.33 -15.10
CA LEU A 351 -10.20 13.90 -15.41
C LEU A 351 -8.95 13.52 -16.21
N CYS A 352 -8.67 14.21 -17.32
CA CYS A 352 -7.56 13.87 -18.21
C CYS A 352 -6.20 14.18 -17.58
N LEU A 353 -5.99 15.43 -17.14
CA LEU A 353 -4.70 15.85 -16.57
C LEU A 353 -4.48 15.24 -15.19
N GLY A 354 -5.55 15.03 -14.41
CA GLY A 354 -5.49 14.33 -13.14
C GLY A 354 -4.97 12.91 -13.33
N CYS A 355 -5.61 12.13 -14.21
CA CYS A 355 -5.17 10.78 -14.54
C CYS A 355 -3.70 10.77 -15.01
N HIS A 356 -3.33 11.67 -15.92
CA HIS A 356 -1.96 11.72 -16.43
C HIS A 356 -0.94 12.06 -15.34
N LYS A 357 -1.24 13.02 -14.47
CA LYS A 357 -0.37 13.42 -13.35
C LYS A 357 -0.19 12.27 -12.35
N GLU A 358 -1.28 11.64 -11.94
CA GLU A 358 -1.25 10.55 -10.95
C GLU A 358 -0.56 9.29 -11.50
N MET A 359 -0.72 9.01 -12.80
CA MET A 359 -0.02 7.91 -13.45
C MET A 359 1.43 8.26 -13.85
N GLY A 360 1.85 9.53 -13.75
CA GLY A 360 3.17 9.99 -14.19
C GLY A 360 3.38 9.90 -15.70
N ILE A 361 2.32 10.07 -16.50
CA ILE A 361 2.35 9.95 -17.97
C ILE A 361 2.12 11.29 -18.67
N LYS A 362 2.58 11.39 -19.92
CA LYS A 362 2.36 12.54 -20.81
C LYS A 362 1.18 12.27 -21.75
N PRO A 363 0.56 13.31 -22.33
CA PRO A 363 0.85 14.74 -22.17
C PRO A 363 0.23 15.37 -20.92
N VAL A 364 0.91 16.34 -20.32
CA VAL A 364 0.34 17.19 -19.24
C VAL A 364 0.31 18.67 -19.64
N ASP A 365 0.66 18.96 -20.89
CA ASP A 365 0.64 20.27 -21.52
C ASP A 365 -0.57 20.46 -22.45
N CYS A 366 -0.86 21.70 -22.83
CA CYS A 366 -2.02 22.05 -23.64
C CYS A 366 -1.99 21.41 -25.04
N THR A 367 -0.84 21.44 -25.69
CA THR A 367 -0.69 21.08 -27.11
C THR A 367 -0.63 19.58 -27.36
N GLY A 368 -0.27 18.79 -26.35
CA GLY A 368 -0.24 17.33 -26.45
C GLY A 368 -1.63 16.70 -26.57
N CYS A 369 -2.69 17.38 -26.13
CA CYS A 369 -4.08 16.92 -26.24
C CYS A 369 -4.82 17.57 -27.41
N HIS A 370 -4.61 18.88 -27.62
CA HIS A 370 -5.30 19.67 -28.63
C HIS A 370 -4.39 20.78 -29.17
N ALA A 371 -4.26 20.86 -30.50
CA ALA A 371 -3.43 21.89 -31.13
C ALA A 371 -4.08 23.28 -31.02
N GLY A 372 -3.28 24.34 -30.85
CA GLY A 372 -3.80 25.71 -30.92
C GLY A 372 -4.26 26.05 -32.34
N LYS A 373 -5.34 26.82 -32.48
CA LYS A 373 -5.72 27.32 -33.82
C LYS A 373 -4.71 28.38 -34.26
N THR A 374 -4.09 28.19 -35.43
CA THR A 374 -3.21 29.20 -36.03
C THR A 374 -4.02 30.46 -36.35
N GLY A 375 -3.86 31.52 -35.55
CA GLY A 375 -4.51 32.82 -35.77
C GLY A 375 -4.91 33.63 -34.51
N LEU A 376 -4.85 33.08 -33.31
CA LEU A 376 -5.10 33.86 -32.08
C LEU A 376 -3.79 34.51 -31.60
N LYS A 377 -3.65 35.81 -31.90
CA LYS A 377 -2.62 36.69 -31.34
C LYS A 377 -2.53 36.44 -29.83
N THR A 378 -1.30 36.20 -29.38
CA THR A 378 -0.90 36.06 -27.97
C THR A 378 -1.38 37.26 -27.14
N GLY A 379 -2.57 37.13 -26.56
CA GLY A 379 -3.04 37.96 -25.44
C GLY A 379 -2.60 37.30 -24.14
N MET A 380 -1.31 37.41 -23.82
CA MET A 380 -0.78 37.04 -22.51
C MET A 380 -1.41 37.98 -21.47
N ARG A 381 -2.54 37.59 -20.87
CA ARG A 381 -2.99 38.23 -19.62
C ARG A 381 -2.12 37.66 -18.51
N LYS A 382 -1.10 38.43 -18.12
CA LYS A 382 -0.49 38.33 -16.80
C LYS A 382 -1.60 38.51 -15.75
N GLN A 383 -1.77 37.51 -14.90
CA GLN A 383 -2.07 37.68 -13.47
C GLN A 383 -1.49 36.48 -12.74
#